data_AF-A0A7D5STZ3-F1
#
_entry.id   AF-A0A7D5STZ3-F1
#
_cell.length_a   1.000
_cell.length_b   1.000
_cell.length_c   1.000
_cell.angle_alpha   90.00
_cell.angle_beta   90.00
_cell.angle_gamma   90.00
#
_symmetry.space_group_name_H-M   'P 1'
#
loop_
_entity.id
_entity.type
_entity.pdbx_description
1 polymer ?
#
loop_
_entity_poly.entity_id
_entity_poly.type
_entity_poly.pdbx_seq_one_letter_code
_entity_poly.pdbx_strand_id
1 'polypeptide(L)'
;MTLIELILFILIINVGIFGILVVMNSGTRASADPMLRKQAVAMAEAILEEVLPRDATATLPETDFNTCSNRALYVGVTDYTCFDGAPASAVIRGVDTLGATLIPALANLSATVAVTAVNVSGVAMQRVTVTVTGGGQEITLFGYRAAGF
;
A
#
# COMPACT_ATOMS: atom_id res chain seq x y z
N MET A 1 -58.67 -3.73 17.62
CA MET A 1 -57.85 -4.87 17.20
C MET A 1 -58.70 -5.88 16.48
N THR A 2 -58.59 -5.86 15.16
CA THR A 2 -59.31 -6.70 14.19
C THR A 2 -58.34 -7.69 13.53
N LEU A 3 -58.86 -8.75 12.92
CA LEU A 3 -58.05 -9.73 12.17
C LEU A 3 -57.23 -9.04 11.04
N ILE A 4 -57.83 -8.05 10.38
CA ILE A 4 -57.18 -7.29 9.31
C ILE A 4 -56.02 -6.43 9.85
N GLU A 5 -56.16 -5.82 11.04
CA GLU A 5 -55.07 -5.08 11.69
C GLU A 5 -53.88 -5.98 12.01
N LEU A 6 -54.13 -7.20 12.52
CA LEU A 6 -53.07 -8.15 12.83
C LEU A 6 -52.29 -8.58 11.57
N ILE A 7 -53.01 -8.84 10.47
CA ILE A 7 -52.42 -9.25 9.19
C ILE A 7 -51.58 -8.11 8.58
N LEU A 8 -52.06 -6.87 8.67
CA LEU A 8 -51.30 -5.71 8.18
C LEU A 8 -50.05 -5.46 9.03
N PHE A 9 -50.13 -5.66 10.34
CA PHE A 9 -48.99 -5.51 11.24
C PHE A 9 -47.85 -6.48 10.91
N ILE A 10 -48.15 -7.77 10.77
CA ILE A 10 -47.13 -8.77 10.39
C ILE A 10 -46.54 -8.51 9.00
N LEU A 11 -47.35 -8.01 8.06
CA LEU A 11 -46.91 -7.73 6.69
C LEU A 11 -45.91 -6.57 6.66
N ILE A 12 -46.19 -5.50 7.39
CA ILE A 12 -45.28 -4.34 7.49
C ILE A 12 -43.95 -4.74 8.16
N ILE A 13 -44.00 -5.53 9.23
CA ILE A 13 -42.78 -6.00 9.91
C ILE A 13 -41.92 -6.87 8.98
N ASN A 14 -42.55 -7.79 8.24
CA ASN A 14 -41.81 -8.65 7.31
C ASN A 14 -41.10 -7.82 6.23
N VAL A 15 -41.81 -6.88 5.59
CA VAL A 15 -41.21 -5.98 4.58
C VAL A 15 -40.09 -5.12 5.19
N GLY A 16 -40.28 -4.62 6.41
CA GLY A 16 -39.26 -3.87 7.15
C GLY A 16 -37.99 -4.67 7.42
N ILE A 17 -38.12 -5.92 7.87
CA ILE A 17 -36.99 -6.81 8.14
C ILE A 17 -36.23 -7.14 6.85
N PHE A 18 -36.93 -7.42 5.74
CA PHE A 18 -36.28 -7.64 4.44
C PHE A 18 -35.50 -6.39 3.98
N GLY A 19 -36.05 -5.19 4.16
CA GLY A 19 -35.36 -3.94 3.87
C GLY A 19 -34.07 -3.77 4.67
N ILE A 20 -34.10 -4.06 5.97
CA ILE A 20 -32.93 -3.95 6.87
C ILE A 20 -31.84 -4.95 6.48
N LEU A 21 -32.20 -6.20 6.18
CA LEU A 21 -31.25 -7.24 5.78
C LEU A 21 -30.51 -6.89 4.47
N VAL A 22 -31.20 -6.26 3.51
CA VAL A 22 -30.59 -5.77 2.26
C VAL A 22 -29.55 -4.67 2.54
N VAL A 23 -29.88 -3.71 3.41
CA VAL A 23 -28.94 -2.64 3.80
C VAL A 23 -27.73 -3.21 4.55
N MET A 24 -27.93 -4.14 5.48
CA MET A 24 -26.81 -4.78 6.21
C MET A 24 -25.86 -5.52 5.27
N ASN A 25 -26.38 -6.24 4.28
CA ASN A 25 -25.57 -6.97 3.30
C ASN A 25 -24.80 -6.02 2.34
N SER A 26 -25.37 -4.85 2.04
CA SER A 26 -24.66 -3.81 1.29
C SER A 26 -23.53 -3.15 2.10
N GLY A 27 -23.74 -2.95 3.41
CA GLY A 27 -22.75 -2.34 4.30
C GLY A 27 -21.55 -3.24 4.59
N THR A 28 -21.75 -4.55 4.78
CA THR A 28 -20.67 -5.49 5.08
C THR A 28 -19.71 -5.70 3.91
N ARG A 29 -20.22 -5.78 2.68
CA ARG A 29 -19.39 -5.81 1.46
C ARG A 29 -18.56 -4.53 1.28
N ALA A 30 -19.11 -3.38 1.66
CA ALA A 30 -18.39 -2.11 1.64
C ALA A 30 -17.40 -1.93 2.82
N SER A 31 -17.34 -2.85 3.79
CA SER A 31 -16.57 -2.71 5.04
C SER A 31 -15.25 -3.49 5.07
N ALA A 32 -15.07 -4.50 4.21
CA ALA A 32 -13.80 -5.25 4.12
C ALA A 32 -12.72 -4.48 3.33
N ASP A 33 -13.12 -3.77 2.27
CA ASP A 33 -12.22 -2.97 1.42
C ASP A 33 -11.54 -1.77 2.14
N PRO A 34 -12.23 -1.01 3.01
CA PRO A 34 -11.63 0.12 3.72
C PRO A 34 -10.42 -0.26 4.57
N MET A 35 -10.45 -1.41 5.24
CA MET A 35 -9.33 -1.84 6.09
C MET A 35 -8.11 -2.20 5.23
N LEU A 36 -8.31 -2.95 4.14
CA LEU A 36 -7.23 -3.32 3.25
C LEU A 36 -6.62 -2.10 2.54
N ARG A 37 -7.46 -1.14 2.15
CA ARG A 37 -6.99 0.14 1.61
C ARG A 37 -6.15 0.92 2.62
N LYS A 38 -6.55 0.94 3.89
CA LYS A 38 -5.76 1.60 4.95
C LYS A 38 -4.41 0.91 5.17
N GLN A 39 -4.37 -0.42 5.12
CA GLN A 39 -3.12 -1.18 5.19
C GLN A 39 -2.22 -0.90 3.98
N ALA A 40 -2.77 -0.85 2.77
CA ALA A 40 -2.02 -0.52 1.56
C ALA A 40 -1.43 0.91 1.61
N VAL A 41 -2.20 1.89 2.07
CA VAL A 41 -1.70 3.26 2.28
C VAL A 41 -0.61 3.29 3.34
N ALA A 42 -0.82 2.66 4.50
CA ALA A 42 0.18 2.65 5.58
C ALA A 42 1.49 1.98 5.14
N MET A 43 1.41 0.93 4.32
CA MET A 43 2.58 0.29 3.72
C MET A 43 3.32 1.22 2.75
N ALA A 44 2.59 1.92 1.88
CA ALA A 44 3.19 2.90 0.96
C ALA A 44 3.87 4.05 1.71
N GLU A 45 3.23 4.56 2.77
CA GLU A 45 3.77 5.62 3.63
C GLU A 45 5.03 5.15 4.37
N ALA A 46 5.01 3.97 4.99
CA ALA A 46 6.16 3.41 5.69
C ALA A 46 7.37 3.22 4.76
N ILE A 47 7.14 2.75 3.52
CA ILE A 47 8.22 2.61 2.52
C ILE A 47 8.77 4.00 2.15
N LEU A 48 7.91 4.99 1.89
CA LEU A 48 8.37 6.35 1.59
C LEU A 48 9.16 6.97 2.74
N GLU A 49 8.70 6.79 3.98
CA GLU A 49 9.37 7.28 5.19
C GLU A 49 10.77 6.69 5.35
N GLU A 50 10.99 5.46 4.88
CA GLU A 50 12.32 4.86 4.89
C GLU A 50 13.21 5.31 3.72
N VAL A 51 12.64 5.49 2.52
CA VAL A 51 13.41 5.81 1.30
C VAL A 51 13.80 7.29 1.27
N LEU A 52 12.88 8.21 1.56
CA LEU A 52 13.09 9.65 1.38
C LEU A 52 14.23 10.27 2.22
N PRO A 53 14.58 9.75 3.41
CA PRO A 53 15.75 10.23 4.16
C PRO A 53 17.10 9.90 3.51
N ARG A 54 17.15 8.96 2.56
CA ARG A 54 18.38 8.54 1.87
C ARG A 54 18.88 9.60 0.90
N ASP A 55 20.15 9.50 0.54
CA ASP A 55 20.76 10.46 -0.38
C ASP A 55 20.16 10.33 -1.79
N ALA A 56 20.05 11.44 -2.52
CA ALA A 56 19.47 11.43 -3.87
C ALA A 56 20.44 10.89 -4.95
N THR A 57 21.73 10.91 -4.63
CA THR A 57 22.85 10.70 -5.57
C THR A 57 23.85 9.67 -5.08
N ALA A 58 23.85 9.31 -3.79
CA ALA A 58 24.71 8.25 -3.31
C ALA A 58 24.38 6.95 -4.03
N THR A 59 25.40 6.35 -4.60
CA THR A 59 25.35 5.00 -5.14
C THR A 59 26.10 4.10 -4.18
N LEU A 60 25.59 2.89 -3.96
CA LEU A 60 26.35 1.87 -3.25
C LEU A 60 27.74 1.70 -3.88
N PRO A 61 28.81 1.60 -3.06
CA PRO A 61 30.13 1.23 -3.56
C PRO A 61 30.21 -0.25 -3.98
N GLU A 62 29.14 -1.03 -3.84
CA GLU A 62 29.12 -2.45 -4.15
C GLU A 62 28.88 -2.72 -5.65
N THR A 63 29.75 -3.55 -6.23
CA THR A 63 29.71 -3.94 -7.65
C THR A 63 28.66 -5.01 -7.97
N ASP A 64 27.90 -5.49 -6.98
CA ASP A 64 26.98 -6.61 -7.12
C ASP A 64 25.51 -6.17 -6.91
N PHE A 65 25.08 -5.20 -7.72
CA PHE A 65 23.66 -4.82 -7.89
C PHE A 65 22.74 -6.01 -8.23
N ASN A 66 23.31 -7.16 -8.56
CA ASN A 66 22.62 -8.34 -9.04
C ASN A 66 21.84 -9.03 -7.92
N THR A 67 22.27 -8.89 -6.65
CA THR A 67 21.71 -9.71 -5.55
C THR A 67 20.87 -8.92 -4.56
N CYS A 68 20.91 -7.58 -4.55
CA CYS A 68 20.08 -6.69 -3.72
C CYS A 68 19.79 -7.24 -2.30
N SER A 69 20.76 -7.96 -1.73
CA SER A 69 20.50 -8.93 -0.66
C SER A 69 20.55 -8.29 0.72
N ASN A 70 21.07 -7.07 0.83
CA ASN A 70 21.27 -6.41 2.11
C ASN A 70 20.78 -4.95 2.10
N ARG A 71 19.51 -4.78 2.47
CA ARG A 71 18.87 -3.46 2.65
C ARG A 71 19.59 -2.56 3.67
N ALA A 72 20.35 -3.13 4.60
CA ALA A 72 21.12 -2.36 5.57
C ALA A 72 22.27 -1.57 4.93
N LEU A 73 22.70 -1.95 3.73
CA LEU A 73 23.73 -1.24 3.00
C LEU A 73 23.19 -0.03 2.23
N TYR A 74 21.87 0.09 2.01
CA TYR A 74 21.29 1.12 1.15
C TYR A 74 21.64 2.54 1.63
N VAL A 75 22.29 3.30 0.76
CA VAL A 75 22.77 4.66 1.01
C VAL A 75 21.98 5.70 0.21
N GLY A 76 21.48 5.32 -0.97
CA GLY A 76 20.76 6.18 -1.88
C GLY A 76 19.31 5.76 -2.10
N VAL A 77 18.49 6.70 -2.57
CA VAL A 77 17.09 6.43 -2.94
C VAL A 77 16.97 5.41 -4.07
N THR A 78 17.93 5.38 -4.99
CA THR A 78 17.94 4.45 -6.13
C THR A 78 18.19 3.00 -5.73
N ASP A 79 18.81 2.76 -4.58
CA ASP A 79 19.09 1.39 -4.11
C ASP A 79 17.79 0.61 -3.86
N TYR A 80 16.70 1.32 -3.55
CA TYR A 80 15.38 0.77 -3.31
C TYR A 80 14.62 0.38 -4.58
N THR A 81 15.13 0.70 -5.79
CA THR A 81 14.50 0.23 -7.05
C THR A 81 14.72 -1.27 -7.30
N CYS A 82 15.52 -1.92 -6.45
CA CYS A 82 15.70 -3.36 -6.44
C CYS A 82 15.31 -3.93 -5.08
N PHE A 83 14.74 -5.13 -5.07
CA PHE A 83 14.38 -5.87 -3.86
C PHE A 83 14.52 -7.36 -4.13
N ASP A 84 14.95 -8.14 -3.14
CA ASP A 84 15.01 -9.62 -3.18
C ASP A 84 15.89 -10.22 -4.32
N GLY A 85 16.94 -9.51 -4.72
CA GLY A 85 18.00 -10.04 -5.58
C GLY A 85 17.66 -10.41 -7.00
N ALA A 86 16.59 -9.85 -7.57
CA ALA A 86 16.39 -9.86 -9.00
C ALA A 86 15.70 -8.56 -9.47
N PRO A 87 16.18 -7.90 -10.55
CA PRO A 87 15.54 -6.71 -11.11
C PRO A 87 14.11 -6.97 -11.63
N ALA A 88 13.74 -8.24 -11.87
CA ALA A 88 12.39 -8.66 -12.24
C ALA A 88 11.48 -9.01 -11.03
N SER A 89 12.03 -9.07 -9.81
CA SER A 89 11.30 -9.31 -8.56
C SER A 89 11.55 -8.17 -7.55
N ALA A 90 11.67 -6.93 -8.04
CA ALA A 90 11.74 -5.69 -7.24
C ALA A 90 10.42 -5.39 -6.50
N VAL A 91 9.89 -6.42 -5.86
CA VAL A 91 8.60 -6.49 -5.21
C VAL A 91 8.87 -6.69 -3.73
N ILE A 92 8.61 -5.63 -3.00
CA ILE A 92 8.60 -5.57 -1.57
C ILE A 92 7.35 -6.30 -1.08
N ARG A 93 7.48 -7.49 -0.50
CA ARG A 93 6.32 -8.19 0.08
C ARG A 93 5.96 -7.55 1.42
N GLY A 94 4.67 -7.34 1.67
CA GLY A 94 4.21 -6.67 2.88
C GLY A 94 4.66 -7.36 4.18
N VAL A 95 4.87 -8.68 4.16
CA VAL A 95 5.39 -9.44 5.31
C VAL A 95 6.86 -9.16 5.64
N ASP A 96 7.65 -8.70 4.66
CA ASP A 96 9.10 -8.50 4.77
C ASP A 96 9.47 -7.03 5.06
N THR A 97 8.50 -6.11 4.98
CA THR A 97 8.73 -4.65 5.05
C THR A 97 9.00 -4.07 6.42
N LEU A 98 8.51 -4.70 7.48
CA LEU A 98 8.36 -4.05 8.79
C LEU A 98 9.21 -4.70 9.89
N GLY A 99 10.27 -5.41 9.49
CA GLY A 99 11.26 -6.03 10.38
C GLY A 99 11.24 -7.56 10.35
N ALA A 100 11.97 -8.19 11.27
CA ALA A 100 12.14 -9.65 11.31
C ALA A 100 10.87 -10.44 11.68
N THR A 101 9.80 -9.75 12.08
CA THR A 101 8.51 -10.33 12.44
C THR A 101 7.51 -10.15 11.31
N LEU A 102 7.08 -11.27 10.74
CA LEU A 102 6.05 -11.30 9.72
C LEU A 102 4.77 -10.64 10.22
N ILE A 103 4.12 -9.82 9.38
CA ILE A 103 2.80 -9.27 9.67
C ILE A 103 1.79 -9.94 8.74
N PRO A 104 1.06 -10.98 9.21
CA PRO A 104 0.18 -11.79 8.36
C PRO A 104 -0.91 -10.98 7.65
N ALA A 105 -1.34 -9.86 8.24
CA ALA A 105 -2.34 -8.98 7.66
C ALA A 105 -1.89 -8.34 6.33
N LEU A 106 -0.58 -8.24 6.08
CA LEU A 106 0.01 -7.68 4.86
C LEU A 106 0.44 -8.76 3.85
N ALA A 107 0.17 -10.04 4.12
CA ALA A 107 0.61 -11.15 3.25
C ALA A 107 0.09 -11.08 1.81
N ASN A 108 -1.03 -10.39 1.61
CA ASN A 108 -1.65 -10.20 0.29
C ASN A 108 -1.23 -8.90 -0.40
N LEU A 109 -0.40 -8.07 0.24
CA LEU A 109 0.05 -6.78 -0.28
C LEU A 109 1.53 -6.88 -0.69
N SER A 110 1.84 -6.20 -1.78
CA SER A 110 3.19 -6.07 -2.31
C SER A 110 3.43 -4.66 -2.80
N ALA A 111 4.67 -4.19 -2.82
CA ALA A 111 5.03 -2.86 -3.30
C ALA A 111 6.18 -2.89 -4.30
N THR A 112 6.23 -1.90 -5.17
CA THR A 112 7.39 -1.60 -6.01
C THR A 112 7.82 -0.16 -5.77
N VAL A 113 9.11 0.12 -5.95
CA VAL A 113 9.69 1.47 -5.86
C VAL A 113 10.29 1.82 -7.21
N ALA A 114 9.89 2.96 -7.75
CA ALA A 114 10.48 3.54 -8.95
C ALA A 114 11.10 4.89 -8.61
N VAL A 115 12.31 5.12 -9.08
CA VAL A 115 13.02 6.39 -8.90
C VAL A 115 13.29 7.01 -10.27
N THR A 116 12.98 8.29 -10.43
CA THR A 116 13.17 9.01 -11.69
C THR A 116 13.70 10.40 -11.45
N ALA A 117 14.76 10.78 -12.16
CA ALA A 117 15.28 12.14 -12.13
C ALA A 117 14.27 13.12 -12.74
N VAL A 118 14.04 14.23 -12.06
CA VAL A 118 13.06 15.28 -12.42
C VAL A 118 13.61 16.64 -12.07
N ASN A 119 13.23 17.66 -12.83
CA ASN A 119 13.49 19.05 -12.48
C ASN A 119 12.23 19.67 -11.90
N VAL A 120 12.28 20.15 -10.66
CA VAL A 120 11.18 20.87 -10.00
C VAL A 120 11.63 22.30 -9.78
N SER A 121 11.05 23.24 -10.53
CA SER A 121 11.39 24.67 -10.45
C SER A 121 12.90 24.95 -10.63
N GLY A 122 13.57 24.21 -11.53
CA GLY A 122 15.00 24.37 -11.80
C GLY A 122 15.93 23.64 -10.83
N VAL A 123 15.40 22.94 -9.82
CA VAL A 123 16.19 22.09 -8.92
C VAL A 123 16.12 20.63 -9.40
N ALA A 124 17.29 20.02 -9.57
CA ALA A 124 17.41 18.59 -9.88
C ALA A 124 17.01 17.76 -8.65
N MET A 125 16.03 16.90 -8.83
CA MET A 125 15.38 16.10 -7.80
C MET A 125 15.23 14.66 -8.28
N GLN A 126 15.17 13.72 -7.34
CA GLN A 126 14.70 12.36 -7.58
C GLN A 126 13.24 12.26 -7.14
N ARG A 127 12.35 11.83 -8.05
CA ARG A 127 10.98 11.44 -7.72
C ARG A 127 10.98 9.97 -7.33
N VAL A 128 10.65 9.69 -6.08
CA VAL A 128 10.45 8.34 -5.56
C VAL A 128 8.96 8.04 -5.63
N THR A 129 8.58 6.97 -6.33
CA THR A 129 7.20 6.50 -6.47
C THR A 129 7.09 5.11 -5.87
N VAL A 130 6.16 4.94 -4.95
CA VAL A 130 5.84 3.66 -4.32
C VAL A 130 4.47 3.22 -4.77
N THR A 131 4.37 2.04 -5.38
CA THR A 131 3.11 1.45 -5.82
C THR A 131 2.85 0.18 -5.02
N VAL A 132 1.79 0.17 -4.21
CA VAL A 132 1.32 -1.00 -3.47
C VAL A 132 0.17 -1.66 -4.23
N THR A 133 0.27 -2.96 -4.47
CA THR A 133 -0.75 -3.79 -5.12
C THR A 133 -1.13 -4.96 -4.24
N GLY A 134 -2.40 -5.35 -4.23
CA GLY A 134 -2.83 -6.58 -3.58
C GLY A 134 -4.22 -6.54 -2.97
N GLY A 135 -4.86 -7.70 -2.86
CA GLY A 135 -6.23 -7.86 -2.37
C GLY A 135 -7.27 -6.96 -3.06
N GLY A 136 -7.06 -6.63 -4.34
CA GLY A 136 -7.95 -5.75 -5.12
C GLY A 136 -7.68 -4.25 -4.99
N GLN A 137 -6.64 -3.86 -4.24
CA GLN A 137 -6.20 -2.48 -4.10
C GLN A 137 -4.96 -2.21 -4.97
N GLU A 138 -4.89 -1.00 -5.53
CA GLU A 138 -3.70 -0.42 -6.15
C GLU A 138 -3.57 1.01 -5.65
N ILE A 139 -2.51 1.31 -4.90
CA ILE A 139 -2.26 2.60 -4.27
C ILE A 139 -0.87 3.07 -4.65
N THR A 140 -0.78 4.27 -5.23
CA THR A 140 0.49 4.91 -5.58
C THR A 140 0.69 6.17 -4.78
N LEU A 141 1.82 6.28 -4.07
CA LEU A 141 2.29 7.50 -3.42
C LEU A 141 3.64 7.91 -4.00
N PHE A 142 3.97 9.20 -3.94
CA PHE A 142 5.27 9.69 -4.38
C PHE A 142 5.80 10.81 -3.49
N GLY A 143 7.13 10.93 -3.45
CA GLY A 143 7.84 12.02 -2.80
C GLY A 143 9.02 12.49 -3.66
N TYR A 144 9.62 13.61 -3.27
CA TYR A 144 10.79 14.18 -3.95
C TYR A 144 11.96 14.26 -2.98
N ARG A 145 13.15 13.95 -3.49
CA ARG A 145 14.42 14.11 -2.78
C ARG A 145 15.38 14.95 -3.62
N ALA A 146 15.85 16.07 -3.07
CA ALA A 146 16.87 16.89 -3.71
C ALA A 146 18.23 16.22 -3.63
N ALA A 147 19.01 16.28 -4.71
CA ALA A 147 20.46 16.13 -4.61
C ALA A 147 20.94 17.27 -3.71
N GLY A 148 21.62 16.93 -2.61
CA GLY A 148 22.09 17.95 -1.66
C GLY A 148 22.97 18.99 -2.34
N PHE A 149 22.95 20.21 -1.80
CA PHE A 149 24.02 21.19 -1.99
C PHE A 149 25.28 20.74 -1.25
#